data_AF-A0AA94EMQ0-F1
#
_entry.id   AF-A0AA94EMQ0-F1
#
_cell.length_a   1.000
_cell.length_b   1.000
_cell.length_c   1.000
_cell.angle_alpha   90.00
_cell.angle_beta   90.00
_cell.angle_gamma   90.00
#
_symmetry.space_group_name_H-M   'P 1'
#
loop_
_entity.id
_entity.type
_entity.pdbx_description
1 polymer ?
#
loop_
_entity_poly.entity_id
_entity_poly.type
_entity_poly.pdbx_seq_one_letter_code
_entity_poly.pdbx_strand_id
1 'polypeptide(L)'
;MSADLKVVSLPREGWREPVATLRLIADQMESGEIEACSIGAMVMIYESGGVGLFGFGPKAEDLQTLAAFRIGEQLMLDTILDGE
;
A
#
# COMPACT_ATOMS: atom_id res chain seq x y z
N MET A 1 14.71 -11.58 18.78
CA MET A 1 15.33 -11.04 17.55
C MET A 1 14.62 -9.76 17.20
N SER A 2 15.31 -8.62 17.24
CA SER A 2 14.77 -7.37 16.70
C SER A 2 14.67 -7.55 15.19
N ALA A 3 13.45 -7.55 14.65
CA ALA A 3 13.28 -7.51 13.21
C ALA A 3 13.49 -6.06 12.78
N ASP A 4 14.71 -5.73 12.34
CA ASP A 4 14.97 -4.44 11.69
C ASP A 4 14.15 -4.40 10.39
N LEU A 5 12.96 -3.80 10.49
CA LEU A 5 12.08 -3.55 9.36
C LEU A 5 12.76 -2.51 8.46
N LYS A 6 13.36 -2.97 7.36
CA LYS A 6 13.80 -2.08 6.29
C LYS A 6 12.58 -1.59 5.52
N VAL A 7 12.21 -0.33 5.75
CA VAL A 7 11.15 0.33 4.99
C VAL A 7 11.70 0.67 3.61
N VAL A 8 11.28 -0.09 2.60
CA VAL A 8 11.54 0.22 1.19
C VAL A 8 10.54 1.27 0.74
N SER A 9 11.04 2.42 0.29
CA SER A 9 10.20 3.49 -0.24
C SER A 9 9.81 3.15 -1.68
N LEU A 10 8.53 2.90 -1.92
CA LEU A 10 7.99 2.79 -3.28
C LEU A 10 7.74 4.20 -3.83
N PRO A 11 8.32 4.57 -4.98
CA PRO A 11 8.13 5.89 -5.57
C PRO A 11 6.67 6.12 -5.96
N ARG A 12 6.13 7.30 -5.65
CA ARG A 12 4.71 7.68 -5.91
C ARG A 12 4.47 8.23 -7.32
N GLU A 13 5.51 8.61 -8.05
CA GLU A 13 5.36 9.37 -9.30
C GLU A 13 4.91 8.48 -10.48
N GLY A 14 3.81 8.87 -11.13
CA GLY A 14 3.42 8.35 -12.46
C GLY A 14 2.38 7.23 -12.48
N TRP A 15 1.80 6.86 -11.34
CA TRP A 15 0.94 5.68 -11.20
C TRP A 15 -0.51 6.04 -11.55
N ARG A 16 -0.74 6.49 -12.78
CA ARG A 16 -2.08 6.89 -13.27
C ARG A 16 -2.98 5.71 -13.62
N GLU A 17 -2.39 4.52 -13.83
CA GLU A 17 -3.09 3.31 -14.27
C GLU A 17 -2.90 2.17 -13.25
N PRO A 18 -3.87 1.96 -12.32
CA PRO A 18 -3.72 1.04 -11.20
C PRO A 18 -3.39 -0.41 -11.61
N VAL A 19 -3.98 -0.91 -12.69
CA VAL A 19 -3.74 -2.28 -13.16
C VAL A 19 -2.33 -2.44 -13.71
N ALA A 20 -1.85 -1.46 -14.49
CA ALA A 20 -0.50 -1.48 -15.05
C ALA A 20 0.56 -1.41 -13.93
N THR A 21 0.28 -0.58 -12.92
CA THR A 21 1.08 -0.52 -11.70
C THR A 21 1.17 -1.86 -10.98
N LEU A 22 0.05 -2.54 -10.72
CA LEU A 22 0.07 -3.81 -9.99
C LEU A 22 0.85 -4.88 -10.76
N ARG A 23 0.75 -4.88 -12.10
CA ARG A 23 1.55 -5.74 -12.97
C ARG A 23 3.04 -5.42 -12.85
N LEU A 24 3.41 -4.13 -12.90
CA LEU A 24 4.79 -3.73 -12.74
C LEU A 24 5.38 -4.22 -11.40
N ILE A 25 4.65 -4.09 -10.30
CA ILE A 25 5.12 -4.59 -9.00
C ILE A 25 5.32 -6.11 -9.05
N ALA A 26 4.39 -6.86 -9.66
CA ALA A 26 4.55 -8.31 -9.84
C ALA A 26 5.80 -8.64 -10.68
N ASP A 27 5.98 -7.97 -11.82
CA ASP A 27 7.13 -8.14 -12.71
C ASP A 27 8.45 -7.83 -11.99
N GLN A 28 8.49 -6.78 -11.16
CA GLN A 28 9.67 -6.41 -10.38
C GLN A 28 9.97 -7.41 -9.24
N MET A 29 8.94 -8.03 -8.66
CA MET A 29 9.13 -9.14 -7.71
C MET A 29 9.67 -10.38 -8.40
N GLU A 30 9.18 -10.69 -9.60
CA GLU A 30 9.64 -11.84 -10.39
C GLU A 30 11.07 -11.66 -10.91
N SER A 31 11.45 -10.44 -11.31
CA SER A 31 12.80 -10.13 -11.77
C SER A 31 13.82 -10.04 -10.63
N GLY A 32 13.36 -9.90 -9.39
CA GLY A 32 14.19 -9.70 -8.20
C GLY A 32 14.65 -8.25 -7.99
N GLU A 33 14.10 -7.28 -8.73
CA GLU A 33 14.32 -5.84 -8.50
C GLU A 33 13.78 -5.40 -7.12
N ILE A 34 12.67 -5.99 -6.70
CA ILE A 34 12.18 -5.94 -5.32
C ILE A 34 12.19 -7.34 -4.72
N GLU A 35 12.49 -7.40 -3.42
CA GLU A 35 12.58 -8.66 -2.69
C GLU A 35 11.22 -9.36 -2.66
N ALA A 36 11.24 -10.68 -2.88
CA ALA A 36 10.05 -11.50 -2.75
C ALA A 36 9.49 -11.39 -1.33
N CYS A 37 8.20 -11.06 -1.22
CA CYS A 37 7.54 -10.91 0.07
C CYS A 37 6.70 -12.15 0.41
N SER A 38 6.67 -12.51 1.71
CA SER A 38 5.86 -13.62 2.24
C SER A 38 4.53 -13.15 2.87
N ILE A 39 4.44 -11.85 3.17
CA ILE A 39 3.28 -11.19 3.79
C ILE A 39 3.16 -9.80 3.16
N GLY A 40 1.94 -9.39 2.83
CA GLY A 40 1.67 -8.05 2.33
C GLY A 40 0.22 -7.63 2.52
N ALA A 41 0.00 -6.33 2.47
CA ALA A 41 -1.33 -5.71 2.48
C ALA A 41 -1.39 -4.59 1.44
N MET A 42 -2.57 -4.41 0.85
CA MET A 42 -2.86 -3.39 -0.13
C MET A 42 -4.19 -2.73 0.23
N VAL A 43 -4.23 -1.41 0.11
CA VAL A 43 -5.47 -0.64 0.22
C VAL A 43 -5.74 0.06 -1.09
N MET A 44 -7.00 0.00 -1.52
CA MET A 44 -7.48 0.58 -2.76
C MET A 44 -8.64 1.52 -2.45
N ILE A 45 -8.62 2.70 -3.06
CA ILE A 45 -9.75 3.63 -3.08
C ILE A 45 -10.36 3.53 -4.47
N TYR A 46 -11.61 3.12 -4.55
CA TYR A 46 -12.34 2.99 -5.81
C TYR A 46 -12.89 4.35 -6.24
N GLU A 47 -13.16 4.52 -7.54
CA GLU A 47 -13.82 5.73 -8.06
C GLU A 47 -15.18 6.00 -7.42
N SER A 48 -15.85 4.95 -6.92
CA SER A 48 -17.10 5.06 -6.16
C SER A 48 -16.93 5.66 -4.76
N GLY A 49 -15.69 5.90 -4.31
CA GLY A 49 -15.35 6.31 -2.96
C GLY A 49 -15.28 5.15 -1.96
N GLY A 50 -15.54 3.91 -2.39
CA GLY A 50 -15.35 2.74 -1.54
C GLY A 50 -13.87 2.48 -1.23
N VAL A 51 -13.60 1.85 -0.09
CA VAL A 51 -12.24 1.42 0.31
C VAL A 51 -12.19 -0.10 0.37
N GLY A 52 -11.23 -0.70 -0.33
CA GLY A 52 -10.94 -2.12 -0.31
C GLY A 52 -9.61 -2.43 0.35
N LEU A 53 -9.57 -3.42 1.23
CA LEU A 53 -8.36 -3.92 1.88
C LEU A 53 -8.10 -5.36 1.44
N PHE A 54 -6.90 -5.62 0.95
CA PHE A 54 -6.43 -6.94 0.54
C PHE A 54 -5.20 -7.31 1.35
N GLY A 55 -5.12 -8.54 1.80
CA GLY A 55 -4.02 -9.04 2.61
C GLY A 55 -3.66 -10.44 2.14
N PHE A 56 -2.37 -10.76 2.14
CA PHE A 56 -1.88 -12.10 1.85
C PHE A 56 -0.76 -12.49 2.81
N GLY A 57 -0.65 -13.78 3.06
CA GLY A 57 0.33 -14.34 3.99
C GLY A 57 -0.12 -14.30 5.46
N PRO A 58 0.66 -14.94 6.35
CA PRO A 58 0.36 -14.97 7.78
C PRO A 58 0.40 -13.57 8.39
N LYS A 59 -0.56 -13.23 9.27
CA LYS A 59 -0.68 -11.94 9.97
C LYS A 59 -0.92 -10.72 9.05
N ALA A 60 -1.45 -10.92 7.85
CA ALA A 60 -1.81 -9.81 6.96
C ALA A 60 -2.82 -8.82 7.58
N GLU A 61 -3.66 -9.28 8.52
CA GLU A 61 -4.63 -8.45 9.25
C GLU A 61 -3.96 -7.28 10.00
N ASP A 62 -2.80 -7.52 10.62
CA ASP A 62 -2.04 -6.47 11.33
C ASP A 62 -1.57 -5.40 10.34
N LEU A 63 -1.08 -5.82 9.16
CA LEU A 63 -0.63 -4.89 8.11
C LEU A 63 -1.79 -4.14 7.46
N GLN A 64 -2.93 -4.81 7.23
CA GLN A 64 -4.14 -4.18 6.73
C GLN A 64 -4.64 -3.10 7.69
N THR A 65 -4.59 -3.37 9.00
CA THR A 65 -4.94 -2.41 10.04
C THR A 65 -4.05 -1.17 9.98
N LEU A 66 -2.73 -1.35 9.89
CA LEU A 66 -1.79 -0.23 9.75
C LEU A 66 -2.03 0.57 8.47
N ALA A 67 -2.30 -0.10 7.36
CA ALA A 67 -2.55 0.55 6.09
C ALA A 67 -3.88 1.35 6.12
N ALA A 68 -4.91 0.83 6.80
CA ALA A 68 -6.16 1.55 7.03
C ALA A 68 -5.95 2.80 7.89
N PHE A 69 -5.17 2.70 8.97
CA PHE A 69 -4.82 3.87 9.80
C PHE A 69 -4.10 4.94 8.98
N ARG A 70 -3.16 4.56 8.11
CA ARG A 70 -2.44 5.52 7.27
C ARG A 70 -3.35 6.26 6.30
N ILE A 71 -4.37 5.61 5.76
CA ILE A 71 -5.39 6.28 4.93
C ILE A 71 -6.27 7.20 5.76
N GLY A 72 -6.70 6.76 6.95
CA GLY A 72 -7.46 7.62 7.86
C GLY A 72 -6.69 8.90 8.22
N GLU A 73 -5.39 8.78 8.48
CA GLU A 73 -4.50 9.91 8.71
C GLU A 73 -4.43 10.86 7.50
N GLN A 74 -4.25 10.32 6.29
CA GLN A 74 -4.23 11.14 5.07
C GLN A 74 -5.56 11.87 4.86
N LEU A 75 -6.70 11.20 5.04
CA LEU A 75 -8.02 11.81 4.91
C LEU A 75 -8.26 12.92 5.93
N MET A 76 -7.79 12.74 7.17
CA MET A 76 -7.84 13.79 8.19
C MET A 76 -6.99 14.99 7.79
N LEU A 77 -5.77 14.77 7.28
CA LEU A 77 -4.90 15.83 6.79
C LEU A 77 -5.54 16.59 5.63
N ASP A 78 -6.05 15.88 4.63
CA ASP A 78 -6.73 16.48 3.47
C ASP A 78 -7.93 17.32 3.94
N THR A 79 -8.75 16.82 4.87
CA THR A 79 -9.87 17.58 5.44
C THR A 79 -9.46 18.86 6.18
N ILE A 80 -8.34 18.80 6.91
CA ILE A 80 -7.82 19.97 7.65
C ILE A 80 -7.23 21.00 6.68
N LEU A 81 -6.53 20.55 5.65
CA LEU A 81 -5.82 21.40 4.69
C LEU A 81 -6.75 21.98 3.62
N ASP A 82 -7.79 21.24 3.21
CA ASP A 82 -8.83 21.72 2.27
C ASP A 82 -9.90 22.58 2.97
N GLY A 83 -9.79 22.75 4.29
CA GLY A 83 -10.65 23.61 5.10
C GLY A 83 -10.29 25.11 5.07
N GLU A 84 -9.36 25.55 4.20
CA GLU A 84 -9.04 26.95 3.89
C GLU A 84 -9.67 27.43 2.57
#